data_AF-A0A7Z2T6N6-F1
#
_entry.id   AF-A0A7Z2T6N6-F1
#
_cell.length_a   1.000
_cell.length_b   1.000
_cell.length_c   1.000
_cell.angle_alpha   90.00
_cell.angle_beta   90.00
_cell.angle_gamma   90.00
#
_symmetry.space_group_name_H-M   'P 1'
#
loop_
_entity.id
_entity.type
_entity.pdbx_description
1 polymer ?
#
loop_
_entity_poly.entity_id
_entity_poly.type
_entity_poly.pdbx_seq_one_letter_code
_entity_poly.pdbx_strand_id
1 'polypeptide(L)'
;MDSALKKVSYSVFLDPTQNESDYFAYKIMQRWAQQQKQFAQDPKAAVQLHNQIHVHKDIYLSGLYLHQLKPELAKALASGLTQDTINNQTLTSMLEAHQVIDRARPQADKSVTDSVSMITASVNRLDEICGATIEQVVKAEVDSETIVSALKTALSPQHDSMISELQGLRALVKDQQKLIEQLINQAGSIEHKPVANVSEIKPISDVDARMSNVQKVKKKGIF
;
A
#
# COMPACT_ATOMS: atom_id res chain seq x y z
N MET A 1 -27.66 63.66 5.26
CA MET A 1 -28.61 62.83 4.48
C MET A 1 -29.28 61.90 5.48
N ASP A 2 -30.51 62.21 5.86
CA ASP A 2 -31.29 61.46 6.85
C ASP A 2 -31.48 60.01 6.41
N SER A 3 -30.75 59.09 7.04
CA SER A 3 -31.01 57.66 6.89
C SER A 3 -32.13 57.26 7.85
N ALA A 4 -33.34 57.74 7.55
CA ALA A 4 -34.55 57.23 8.18
C ALA A 4 -34.79 55.81 7.67
N LEU A 5 -34.89 54.84 8.58
CA LEU A 5 -35.33 53.49 8.26
C LEU A 5 -36.64 53.57 7.47
N LYS A 6 -36.64 53.08 6.22
CA LYS A 6 -37.83 53.02 5.37
C LYS A 6 -38.52 51.67 5.54
N LYS A 7 -39.76 51.69 6.02
CA LYS A 7 -40.60 50.50 6.10
C LYS A 7 -41.33 50.29 4.78
N VAL A 8 -41.18 49.10 4.19
CA VAL A 8 -41.96 48.65 3.05
C VAL A 8 -42.92 47.56 3.54
N SER A 9 -44.21 47.68 3.21
CA SER A 9 -45.23 46.68 3.52
C SER A 9 -45.54 45.88 2.27
N TYR A 10 -45.42 44.56 2.35
CA TYR A 10 -45.72 43.64 1.26
C TYR A 10 -46.44 42.42 1.83
N SER A 11 -47.47 41.94 1.13
CA SER A 11 -48.27 40.80 1.53
C SER A 11 -48.21 39.75 0.43
N VAL A 12 -47.80 38.53 0.80
CA VAL A 12 -47.78 37.36 -0.08
C VAL A 12 -48.98 36.49 0.28
N PHE A 13 -49.72 36.07 -0.73
CA PHE A 13 -50.74 35.04 -0.60
C PHE A 13 -50.17 33.72 -1.12
N LEU A 14 -50.34 32.67 -0.33
CA LEU A 14 -49.95 31.31 -0.65
C LEU A 14 -51.22 30.49 -0.87
N ASP A 15 -51.21 29.52 -1.79
CA ASP A 15 -52.31 28.57 -1.97
C ASP A 15 -51.90 27.17 -1.49
N PRO A 16 -52.02 26.90 -0.16
CA PRO A 16 -51.63 25.62 0.41
C PRO A 16 -52.54 24.45 -0.01
N THR A 17 -53.63 24.70 -0.74
CA THR A 17 -54.56 23.65 -1.20
C THR A 17 -54.22 23.12 -2.58
N GLN A 18 -53.70 23.99 -3.46
CA GLN A 18 -53.36 23.64 -4.84
C GLN A 18 -51.86 23.43 -5.05
N ASN A 19 -51.01 24.03 -4.21
CA ASN A 19 -49.56 24.02 -4.38
C ASN A 19 -48.86 23.46 -3.14
N GLU A 20 -48.09 22.38 -3.34
CA GLU A 20 -47.36 21.71 -2.26
C GLU A 20 -46.21 22.58 -1.71
N SER A 21 -45.52 23.33 -2.56
CA SER A 21 -44.47 24.26 -2.14
C SER A 21 -45.05 25.37 -1.25
N ASP A 22 -46.24 25.87 -1.59
CA ASP A 22 -46.97 26.86 -0.80
C ASP A 22 -47.44 26.28 0.54
N TYR A 23 -47.93 25.03 0.54
CA TYR A 23 -48.28 24.31 1.76
C TYR A 23 -47.07 24.14 2.69
N PHE A 24 -45.94 23.76 2.13
CA PHE A 24 -44.69 23.61 2.87
C PHE A 24 -44.21 24.95 3.46
N ALA A 25 -44.19 26.02 2.66
CA ALA A 25 -43.84 27.37 3.12
C ALA A 25 -44.80 27.85 4.21
N TYR A 26 -46.11 27.65 4.05
CA TYR A 26 -47.12 28.00 5.04
C TYR A 26 -46.87 27.31 6.38
N LYS A 27 -46.59 26.00 6.39
CA LYS A 27 -46.26 25.26 7.63
C LYS A 27 -45.04 25.81 8.35
N ILE A 28 -43.99 26.18 7.61
CA ILE A 28 -42.78 26.80 8.18
C ILE A 28 -43.10 28.15 8.80
N MET A 29 -43.81 29.02 8.07
CA MET A 29 -44.17 30.35 8.55
C MET A 29 -45.10 30.29 9.78
N GLN A 30 -46.04 29.35 9.81
CA GLN A 30 -46.92 29.13 10.97
C GLN A 30 -46.12 28.73 12.20
N ARG A 31 -45.13 27.84 12.05
CA ARG A 31 -44.23 27.43 13.14
C ARG A 31 -43.43 28.62 13.67
N TRP A 32 -42.87 29.44 12.79
CA TRP A 32 -42.14 30.64 13.21
C TRP A 32 -43.02 31.62 13.96
N ALA A 33 -44.25 31.86 13.51
CA ALA A 33 -45.20 32.72 14.22
C ALA A 33 -45.54 32.19 15.63
N GLN A 34 -45.64 30.86 15.79
CA GLN A 34 -45.84 30.25 17.11
C GLN A 34 -44.61 30.40 18.02
N GLN A 35 -43.42 30.14 17.48
CA GLN A 35 -42.16 30.31 18.21
C GLN A 35 -41.93 31.76 18.64
N GLN A 36 -42.27 32.72 17.79
CA GLN A 36 -42.16 34.14 18.12
C GLN A 36 -43.04 34.52 19.32
N LYS A 37 -44.27 33.98 19.39
CA LYS A 37 -45.16 34.17 20.55
C LYS A 37 -44.60 33.54 21.82
N GLN A 38 -43.95 32.37 21.70
CA GLN A 38 -43.31 31.69 22.84
C GLN A 38 -42.11 32.49 23.36
N PHE A 39 -41.22 32.94 22.46
CA PHE A 39 -40.06 33.75 22.85
C PHE A 39 -40.43 35.13 23.39
N ALA A 40 -41.53 35.73 22.92
CA ALA A 40 -42.03 36.97 23.48
C ALA A 40 -42.50 36.83 24.94
N GLN A 41 -42.82 35.62 25.39
CA GLN A 41 -43.22 35.32 26.77
C GLN A 41 -42.02 34.91 27.66
N ASP A 42 -40.87 34.59 27.06
CA ASP A 42 -39.65 34.18 27.78
C ASP A 42 -38.62 35.32 27.86
N PRO A 43 -38.37 35.90 29.04
CA PRO A 43 -37.38 36.97 29.24
C PRO A 43 -35.95 36.57 28.86
N LYS A 44 -35.62 35.27 28.85
CA LYS A 44 -34.29 34.76 28.51
C LYS A 44 -34.10 34.55 27.01
N ALA A 45 -35.17 34.64 26.22
CA ALA A 45 -35.16 34.38 24.78
C ALA A 45 -34.93 35.62 23.91
N ALA A 46 -34.41 36.72 24.48
CA ALA A 46 -34.27 38.01 23.80
C ALA A 46 -33.42 37.92 22.51
N VAL A 47 -32.34 37.14 22.53
CA VAL A 47 -31.46 36.93 21.37
C VAL A 47 -32.17 36.11 20.28
N GLN A 48 -32.90 35.06 20.66
CA GLN A 48 -33.65 34.21 19.74
C GLN A 48 -34.79 35.00 19.08
N LEU A 49 -35.47 35.85 19.85
CA LEU A 49 -36.50 36.74 19.34
C LEU A 49 -35.92 37.74 18.34
N HIS A 50 -34.77 38.35 18.66
CA HIS A 50 -34.09 39.28 17.76
C HIS A 50 -33.73 38.62 16.41
N ASN A 51 -33.16 37.41 16.46
CA ASN A 51 -32.84 36.66 15.24
C ASN A 51 -34.09 36.35 14.41
N GLN A 52 -35.18 35.89 15.03
CA GLN A 52 -36.42 35.57 14.33
C GLN A 52 -37.07 36.77 13.63
N ILE A 53 -36.98 37.96 14.21
CA ILE A 53 -37.56 39.18 13.61
C ILE A 53 -36.92 39.47 12.23
N HIS A 54 -35.65 39.12 12.05
CA HIS A 54 -34.90 39.43 10.82
C HIS A 54 -34.94 38.31 9.76
N VAL A 55 -35.37 37.10 10.11
CA VAL A 55 -35.43 35.95 9.18
C VAL A 55 -36.22 36.28 7.90
N HIS A 56 -37.38 36.92 8.02
CA HIS A 56 -38.19 37.27 6.85
C HIS A 56 -37.51 38.28 5.92
N LYS A 57 -36.72 39.22 6.48
CA LYS A 57 -35.95 40.18 5.69
C LYS A 57 -34.88 39.46 4.89
N ASP A 58 -34.14 38.55 5.52
CA ASP A 58 -33.06 37.82 4.87
C ASP A 58 -33.58 36.90 3.76
N ILE A 59 -34.70 36.21 3.99
CA ILE A 59 -35.37 35.39 2.97
C ILE A 59 -35.83 36.25 1.79
N TYR A 60 -36.46 37.40 2.04
CA TYR A 60 -36.91 38.26 0.96
C TYR A 60 -35.73 38.83 0.16
N LEU A 61 -34.68 39.31 0.82
CA LEU A 61 -33.51 39.87 0.16
C LEU A 61 -32.74 38.82 -0.65
N SER A 62 -32.52 37.63 -0.08
CA SER A 62 -31.88 36.53 -0.80
C SER A 62 -32.68 36.12 -2.05
N GLY A 63 -34.01 35.95 -1.93
CA GLY A 63 -34.87 35.66 -3.06
C GLY A 63 -34.89 36.78 -4.11
N LEU A 64 -34.90 38.04 -3.68
CA LEU A 64 -34.86 39.21 -4.56
C LEU A 64 -33.55 39.28 -5.34
N TYR A 65 -32.40 39.12 -4.67
CA TYR A 65 -31.09 39.12 -5.33
C TYR A 65 -30.91 37.91 -6.24
N LEU A 66 -31.41 36.75 -5.84
CA LEU A 66 -31.41 35.57 -6.70
C LEU A 66 -32.25 35.79 -7.97
N HIS A 67 -33.41 36.44 -7.83
CA HIS A 67 -34.24 36.82 -8.96
C HIS A 67 -33.55 37.84 -9.88
N GLN A 68 -32.79 38.80 -9.33
CA GLN A 68 -31.99 39.73 -10.13
C GLN A 68 -30.86 39.04 -10.91
N LEU A 69 -30.27 37.97 -10.35
CA LEU A 69 -29.24 37.20 -11.04
C LEU A 69 -29.84 36.30 -12.13
N LYS A 70 -30.85 35.51 -11.79
CA LYS A 70 -31.52 34.60 -12.73
C LYS A 70 -32.99 34.37 -12.35
N PRO A 71 -33.94 35.06 -13.02
CA PRO A 71 -35.36 34.96 -12.71
C PRO A 71 -35.92 33.54 -12.78
N GLU A 72 -35.47 32.76 -13.78
CA GLU A 72 -35.93 31.39 -13.99
C GLU A 72 -35.56 30.45 -12.84
N LEU A 73 -34.35 30.61 -12.30
CA LEU A 73 -33.88 29.82 -11.16
C LEU A 73 -34.67 30.16 -9.89
N ALA A 74 -34.89 31.45 -9.63
CA ALA A 74 -35.71 31.88 -8.49
C ALA A 74 -37.13 31.30 -8.57
N LYS A 75 -37.73 31.28 -9.78
CA LYS A 75 -39.04 30.66 -10.01
C LYS A 75 -39.00 29.15 -9.82
N ALA A 76 -38.00 28.46 -10.37
CA ALA A 76 -37.86 27.01 -10.26
C ALA A 76 -37.67 26.56 -8.80
N LEU A 77 -36.89 27.29 -8.01
CA LEU A 77 -36.74 27.03 -6.58
C LEU A 77 -38.05 27.26 -5.82
N ALA A 78 -38.78 28.35 -6.13
CA ALA A 78 -40.05 28.65 -5.49
C ALA A 78 -41.14 27.59 -5.76
N SER A 79 -41.16 27.00 -6.94
CA SER A 79 -42.17 26.00 -7.33
C SER A 79 -41.72 24.54 -7.18
N GLY A 80 -40.41 24.28 -7.09
CA GLY A 80 -39.83 22.94 -7.13
C GLY A 80 -39.41 22.41 -5.76
N LEU A 81 -39.26 23.28 -4.76
CA LEU A 81 -38.89 22.88 -3.41
C LEU A 81 -40.12 22.54 -2.59
N THR A 82 -40.16 21.30 -2.12
CA THR A 82 -41.17 20.72 -1.23
C THR A 82 -40.47 20.11 -0.02
N GLN A 83 -41.24 19.52 0.89
CA GLN A 83 -40.71 18.96 2.13
C GLN A 83 -39.65 17.86 1.88
N ASP A 84 -39.80 17.07 0.81
CA ASP A 84 -38.92 15.93 0.52
C ASP A 84 -37.73 16.31 -0.37
N THR A 85 -37.89 17.37 -1.15
CA THR A 85 -36.89 17.79 -2.14
C THR A 85 -35.92 18.84 -1.59
N ILE A 86 -36.17 19.40 -0.40
CA ILE A 86 -35.29 20.40 0.23
C ILE A 86 -34.01 19.78 0.79
N ASN A 87 -33.00 19.64 -0.08
CA ASN A 87 -31.68 19.17 0.29
C ASN A 87 -30.58 19.76 -0.62
N ASN A 88 -29.32 19.61 -0.22
CA ASN A 88 -28.18 20.16 -0.96
C ASN A 88 -28.04 19.56 -2.37
N GLN A 89 -28.44 18.30 -2.57
CA GLN A 89 -28.35 17.64 -3.88
C GLN A 89 -29.34 18.26 -4.88
N THR A 90 -30.59 18.46 -4.47
CA THR A 90 -31.61 19.15 -5.29
C THR A 90 -31.17 20.58 -5.61
N LEU A 91 -30.61 21.30 -4.65
CA LEU A 91 -30.09 22.66 -4.86
C LEU A 91 -28.99 22.67 -5.93
N THR A 92 -28.00 21.79 -5.82
CA THR A 92 -26.92 21.66 -6.82
C THR A 92 -27.48 21.31 -8.20
N SER A 93 -28.39 20.34 -8.28
CA SER A 93 -29.03 19.95 -9.54
C SER A 93 -29.80 21.11 -10.20
N MET A 94 -30.51 21.92 -9.42
CA MET A 94 -31.22 23.10 -9.94
C MET A 94 -30.23 24.19 -10.41
N LEU A 95 -29.13 24.40 -9.68
CA LEU A 95 -28.08 25.34 -10.07
C LEU A 95 -27.34 24.90 -11.35
N GLU A 96 -27.08 23.60 -11.51
CA GLU A 96 -26.52 23.00 -12.74
C GLU A 96 -27.51 23.13 -13.91
N ALA A 97 -28.78 22.79 -13.71
CA ALA A 97 -29.82 22.90 -14.75
C ALA A 97 -29.99 24.34 -15.25
N HIS A 98 -29.83 25.31 -14.35
CA HIS A 98 -29.85 26.72 -14.69
C HIS A 98 -28.47 27.30 -15.03
N GLN A 99 -27.44 26.49 -15.30
CA GLN A 99 -26.12 26.95 -15.76
C GLN A 99 -25.50 28.06 -14.88
N VAL A 100 -25.83 28.08 -13.59
CA VAL A 100 -25.23 29.04 -12.63
C VAL A 100 -23.88 28.51 -12.15
N ILE A 101 -23.76 27.19 -12.10
CA ILE A 101 -22.49 26.50 -11.95
C ILE A 101 -22.00 26.21 -13.36
N ASP A 102 -21.11 27.07 -13.87
CA ASP A 102 -20.15 26.58 -14.84
C ASP A 102 -19.39 25.48 -14.11
N ARG A 103 -19.59 24.22 -14.51
CA ARG A 103 -18.53 23.25 -14.29
C ARG A 103 -17.35 23.81 -15.07
N ALA A 104 -16.52 24.60 -14.39
CA ALA A 104 -15.11 24.67 -14.69
C ALA A 104 -14.72 23.21 -14.87
N ARG A 105 -14.55 22.81 -16.13
CA ARG A 105 -14.07 21.50 -16.55
C ARG A 105 -13.00 21.13 -15.52
N PRO A 106 -13.10 20.01 -14.79
CA PRO A 106 -12.21 19.76 -13.67
C PRO A 106 -10.79 19.64 -14.22
N GLN A 107 -10.05 20.74 -14.24
CA GLN A 107 -8.60 20.75 -14.30
C GLN A 107 -8.03 20.67 -12.88
N ALA A 108 -8.87 20.80 -11.85
CA ALA A 108 -8.50 20.60 -10.45
C ALA A 108 -8.50 19.11 -10.01
N ASP A 109 -9.28 18.24 -10.67
CA ASP A 109 -9.33 16.81 -10.30
C ASP A 109 -8.37 15.92 -11.07
N LYS A 110 -7.71 16.39 -12.15
CA LYS A 110 -6.65 15.58 -12.79
C LYS A 110 -5.58 15.20 -11.78
N SER A 111 -5.14 16.11 -10.92
CA SER A 111 -4.12 15.77 -9.91
C SER A 111 -4.57 14.65 -8.97
N VAL A 112 -5.83 14.66 -8.51
CA VAL A 112 -6.31 13.67 -7.52
C VAL A 112 -6.74 12.38 -8.20
N THR A 113 -7.44 12.44 -9.34
CA THR A 113 -7.82 11.25 -10.12
C THR A 113 -6.63 10.60 -10.81
N ASP A 114 -5.64 11.36 -11.28
CA ASP A 114 -4.37 10.82 -11.79
C ASP A 114 -3.56 10.23 -10.62
N SER A 115 -3.55 10.86 -9.43
CA SER A 115 -2.90 10.27 -8.25
C SER A 115 -3.58 8.98 -7.80
N VAL A 116 -4.91 8.94 -7.76
CA VAL A 116 -5.67 7.72 -7.42
C VAL A 116 -5.47 6.65 -8.49
N SER A 117 -5.49 7.00 -9.78
CA SER A 117 -5.20 6.07 -10.87
C SER A 117 -3.77 5.54 -10.81
N MET A 118 -2.78 6.39 -10.50
CA MET A 118 -1.39 5.97 -10.30
C MET A 118 -1.24 5.09 -9.06
N ILE A 119 -1.93 5.39 -7.96
CA ILE A 119 -1.93 4.55 -6.75
C ILE A 119 -2.56 3.19 -7.08
N THR A 120 -3.71 3.15 -7.75
CA THR A 120 -4.35 1.90 -8.19
C THR A 120 -3.44 1.10 -9.14
N ALA A 121 -2.78 1.75 -10.09
CA ALA A 121 -1.82 1.08 -10.98
C ALA A 121 -0.58 0.57 -10.22
N SER A 122 -0.13 1.29 -9.19
CA SER A 122 0.98 0.89 -8.33
C SER A 122 0.61 -0.32 -7.47
N VAL A 123 -0.61 -0.34 -6.93
CA VAL A 123 -1.15 -1.47 -6.15
C VAL A 123 -1.29 -2.70 -7.04
N ASN A 124 -1.82 -2.57 -8.25
CA ASN A 124 -1.92 -3.69 -9.19
C ASN A 124 -0.54 -4.23 -9.61
N ARG A 125 0.45 -3.34 -9.82
CA ARG A 125 1.83 -3.78 -10.07
C ARG A 125 2.45 -4.49 -8.87
N LEU A 126 2.15 -4.05 -7.65
CA LEU A 126 2.61 -4.74 -6.44
C LEU A 126 1.94 -6.11 -6.29
N ASP A 127 0.67 -6.24 -6.67
CA ASP A 127 -0.04 -7.52 -6.67
C ASP A 127 0.55 -8.48 -7.72
N GLU A 128 0.87 -8.00 -8.93
CA GLU A 128 1.58 -8.75 -9.95
C GLU A 128 3.00 -9.14 -9.53
N ILE A 129 3.75 -8.23 -8.90
CA ILE A 129 5.11 -8.51 -8.40
C ILE A 129 5.05 -9.52 -7.26
N CYS A 130 4.12 -9.39 -6.31
CA CYS A 130 3.93 -10.36 -5.24
C CYS A 130 3.52 -11.72 -5.80
N GLY A 131 2.58 -11.77 -6.77
CA GLY A 131 2.18 -13.00 -7.45
C GLY A 131 3.35 -13.66 -8.19
N ALA A 132 4.11 -12.90 -8.98
CA ALA A 132 5.27 -13.40 -9.71
C ALA A 132 6.42 -13.82 -8.78
N THR A 133 6.61 -13.14 -7.65
CA THR A 133 7.62 -13.50 -6.65
C THR A 133 7.21 -14.76 -5.90
N ILE A 134 5.93 -14.91 -5.54
CA ILE A 134 5.40 -16.14 -4.95
C ILE A 134 5.54 -17.31 -5.95
N GLU A 135 5.24 -17.09 -7.23
CA GLU A 135 5.37 -18.11 -8.27
C GLU A 135 6.85 -18.49 -8.55
N GLN A 136 7.77 -17.53 -8.44
CA GLN A 136 9.22 -17.78 -8.53
C GLN A 136 9.77 -18.50 -7.29
N VAL A 137 9.29 -18.18 -6.08
CA VAL A 137 9.68 -18.87 -4.85
C VAL A 137 9.14 -20.30 -4.84
N VAL A 138 7.90 -20.51 -5.30
CA VAL A 138 7.30 -21.85 -5.45
C VAL A 138 8.05 -22.67 -6.52
N LYS A 139 8.46 -22.07 -7.65
CA LYS A 139 9.32 -22.75 -8.63
C LYS A 139 10.72 -23.04 -8.09
N ALA A 140 11.31 -22.14 -7.31
CA ALA A 140 12.62 -22.33 -6.71
C ALA A 140 12.64 -23.40 -5.60
N GLU A 141 11.54 -23.56 -4.85
CA GLU A 141 11.36 -24.68 -3.92
C GLU A 141 11.30 -26.03 -4.65
N VAL A 142 10.67 -26.07 -5.84
CA VAL A 142 10.66 -27.27 -6.71
C VAL A 142 12.04 -27.56 -7.31
N ASP A 143 12.88 -26.55 -7.55
CA ASP A 143 14.26 -26.74 -8.05
C ASP A 143 15.25 -27.26 -6.99
N SER A 144 14.96 -27.14 -5.68
CA SER A 144 15.84 -27.68 -4.63
C SER A 144 15.98 -29.20 -4.72
N GLU A 145 14.91 -29.92 -5.04
CA GLU A 145 14.93 -31.38 -5.22
C GLU A 145 15.69 -31.80 -6.49
N THR A 146 15.62 -30.97 -7.53
CA THR A 146 16.37 -31.13 -8.78
C THR A 146 17.87 -30.83 -8.60
N ILE A 147 18.23 -29.82 -7.80
CA ILE A 147 19.62 -29.48 -7.46
C ILE A 147 20.23 -30.55 -6.55
N VAL A 148 19.49 -31.06 -5.56
CA VAL A 148 19.95 -32.15 -4.68
C VAL A 148 20.17 -33.44 -5.47
N SER A 149 19.28 -33.79 -6.40
CA SER A 149 19.46 -34.96 -7.26
C SER A 149 20.61 -34.77 -8.25
N ALA A 150 20.75 -33.61 -8.89
CA ALA A 150 21.87 -33.31 -9.79
C ALA A 150 23.23 -33.30 -9.07
N LEU A 151 23.31 -32.74 -7.86
CA LEU A 151 24.52 -32.79 -7.04
C LEU A 151 24.86 -34.23 -6.64
N LYS A 152 23.87 -35.05 -6.28
CA LYS A 152 24.08 -36.46 -5.95
C LYS A 152 24.60 -37.25 -7.16
N THR A 153 24.02 -37.01 -8.34
CA THR A 153 24.45 -37.64 -9.60
C THR A 153 25.85 -37.19 -10.02
N ALA A 154 26.23 -35.93 -9.79
CA ALA A 154 27.54 -35.41 -10.14
C ALA A 154 28.65 -35.84 -9.16
N LEU A 155 28.35 -35.99 -7.87
CA LEU A 155 29.35 -36.29 -6.84
C LEU A 155 29.66 -37.79 -6.70
N SER A 156 28.69 -38.67 -6.99
CA SER A 156 28.89 -40.14 -6.97
C SER A 156 30.04 -40.64 -7.87
N PRO A 157 30.15 -40.27 -9.16
CA PRO A 157 31.22 -40.79 -10.02
C PRO A 157 32.62 -40.32 -9.60
N GLN A 158 32.74 -39.10 -9.04
CA GLN A 158 34.02 -38.61 -8.52
C GLN A 158 34.43 -39.37 -7.24
N HIS A 159 33.47 -39.67 -6.37
CA HIS A 159 33.72 -40.45 -5.16
C HIS A 159 34.12 -41.90 -5.50
N ASP A 160 33.45 -42.53 -6.47
CA ASP A 160 33.76 -43.89 -6.92
C ASP A 160 35.12 -43.97 -7.62
N SER A 161 35.46 -42.95 -8.43
CA SER A 161 36.80 -42.82 -9.02
C SER A 161 37.89 -42.69 -7.95
N MET A 162 37.68 -41.86 -6.94
CA MET A 162 38.64 -41.66 -5.85
C MET A 162 38.79 -42.92 -4.99
N ILE A 163 37.70 -43.67 -4.75
CA ILE A 163 37.75 -44.97 -4.10
C ILE A 163 38.57 -45.98 -4.92
N SER A 164 38.36 -46.02 -6.23
CA SER A 164 39.11 -46.91 -7.12
C SER A 164 40.61 -46.60 -7.10
N GLU A 165 40.97 -45.31 -7.10
CA GLU A 165 42.36 -44.87 -7.02
C GLU A 165 42.99 -45.22 -5.67
N LEU A 166 42.26 -45.04 -4.55
CA LEU A 166 42.71 -45.48 -3.22
C LEU A 166 42.89 -47.00 -3.14
N GLN A 167 42.01 -47.77 -3.78
CA GLN A 167 42.16 -49.23 -3.85
C GLN A 167 43.38 -49.63 -4.69
N GLY A 168 43.63 -48.94 -5.81
CA GLY A 168 44.81 -49.14 -6.64
C GLY A 168 46.11 -48.83 -5.89
N LEU A 169 46.16 -47.68 -5.20
CA LEU A 169 47.30 -47.30 -4.36
C LEU A 169 47.52 -48.30 -3.23
N ARG A 170 46.44 -48.79 -2.60
CA ARG A 170 46.55 -49.82 -1.55
C ARG A 170 47.09 -51.15 -2.10
N ALA A 171 46.67 -51.55 -3.29
CA ALA A 171 47.22 -52.74 -3.95
C ALA A 171 48.70 -52.55 -4.27
N LEU A 172 49.08 -51.39 -4.79
CA LEU A 172 50.48 -51.06 -5.09
C LEU A 172 51.36 -51.05 -3.82
N VAL A 173 50.87 -50.47 -2.72
CA VAL A 173 51.58 -50.49 -1.43
C VAL A 173 51.74 -51.94 -0.94
N LYS A 174 50.73 -52.79 -1.13
CA LYS A 174 50.81 -54.21 -0.76
C LYS A 174 51.83 -54.96 -1.62
N ASP A 175 51.92 -54.65 -2.90
CA ASP A 175 52.90 -55.25 -3.80
C ASP A 175 54.32 -54.76 -3.49
N GLN A 176 54.49 -53.47 -3.18
CA GLN A 176 55.75 -52.92 -2.68
C GLN A 176 56.18 -53.57 -1.36
N GLN A 177 55.25 -53.82 -0.43
CA GLN A 177 55.55 -54.54 0.80
C GLN A 177 56.05 -55.97 0.52
N LYS A 178 55.41 -56.71 -0.41
CA LYS A 178 55.88 -58.04 -0.82
C LYS A 178 57.25 -57.99 -1.50
N LEU A 179 57.51 -56.98 -2.34
CA LEU A 179 58.81 -56.81 -2.97
C LEU A 179 59.89 -56.47 -1.94
N ILE A 180 59.59 -55.63 -0.95
CA ILE A 180 60.48 -55.35 0.17
C ILE A 180 60.75 -56.63 0.96
N GLU A 181 59.73 -57.46 1.25
CA GLU A 181 59.95 -58.77 1.89
C GLU A 181 60.82 -59.70 1.04
N GLN A 182 60.62 -59.74 -0.28
CA GLN A 182 61.48 -60.51 -1.19
C GLN A 182 62.91 -59.97 -1.23
N LEU A 183 63.08 -58.65 -1.26
CA LEU A 183 64.39 -58.00 -1.23
C LEU A 183 65.06 -58.15 0.14
N ILE A 184 64.33 -58.16 1.25
CA ILE A 184 64.86 -58.47 2.59
C ILE A 184 65.29 -59.95 2.64
N ASN A 185 64.49 -60.85 2.06
CA ASN A 185 64.84 -62.27 1.99
C ASN A 185 66.03 -62.52 1.02
N GLN A 186 66.19 -61.72 -0.03
CA GLN A 186 67.37 -61.74 -0.93
C GLN A 186 68.59 -61.04 -0.33
N ALA A 187 68.41 -59.93 0.40
CA ALA A 187 69.46 -59.19 1.10
C ALA A 187 69.91 -59.88 2.39
N GLY A 188 69.08 -60.76 2.95
CA GLY A 188 69.48 -61.75 3.96
C GLY A 188 70.45 -62.81 3.43
N SER A 189 70.75 -62.81 2.12
CA SER A 189 71.77 -63.66 1.48
C SER A 189 72.99 -62.93 0.95
N ILE A 190 73.18 -61.62 1.20
CA ILE A 190 74.39 -60.92 0.72
C ILE A 190 74.93 -59.97 1.80
N GLU A 191 76.08 -60.38 2.35
CA GLU A 191 76.92 -59.62 3.26
C GLU A 191 77.46 -58.31 2.67
N HIS A 192 77.63 -57.34 3.57
CA HIS A 192 78.69 -56.32 3.64
C HIS A 192 78.67 -55.03 2.77
N LYS A 193 78.51 -53.94 3.54
CA LYS A 193 79.38 -52.73 3.70
C LYS A 193 78.96 -51.42 2.99
N PRO A 194 79.04 -50.27 3.69
CA PRO A 194 78.39 -49.01 3.30
C PRO A 194 79.38 -48.04 2.63
N VAL A 195 78.87 -47.17 1.75
CA VAL A 195 79.56 -45.93 1.35
C VAL A 195 78.55 -44.79 1.24
N ALA A 196 78.99 -43.65 1.74
CA ALA A 196 78.28 -42.41 2.00
C ALA A 196 78.07 -41.53 0.75
N ASN A 197 77.30 -40.45 0.98
CA ASN A 197 76.98 -39.28 0.15
C ASN A 197 75.86 -39.43 -0.90
N VAL A 198 74.72 -38.80 -0.63
CA VAL A 198 74.24 -37.56 -1.32
C VAL A 198 73.10 -36.92 -0.50
N SER A 199 73.39 -35.75 0.03
CA SER A 199 72.58 -34.52 0.12
C SER A 199 71.14 -34.50 0.67
N GLU A 200 70.99 -33.78 1.78
CA GLU A 200 69.91 -32.84 2.13
C GLU A 200 68.51 -33.07 1.56
N ILE A 201 67.61 -33.57 2.40
CA ILE A 201 66.16 -33.34 2.26
C ILE A 201 65.73 -32.48 3.46
N LYS A 202 65.46 -31.20 3.20
CA LYS A 202 64.73 -30.32 4.13
C LYS A 202 63.31 -30.89 4.33
N PRO A 203 62.86 -31.15 5.56
CA PRO A 203 61.48 -31.53 5.81
C PRO A 203 60.56 -30.32 5.62
N ILE A 204 59.54 -30.48 4.78
CA ILE A 204 58.48 -29.49 4.52
C ILE A 204 57.65 -29.34 5.80
N SER A 205 57.94 -28.30 6.57
CA SER A 205 57.30 -27.92 7.84
C SER A 205 55.94 -27.21 7.67
N ASP A 206 55.25 -27.42 6.54
CA ASP A 206 54.06 -26.63 6.18
C ASP A 206 52.72 -27.33 6.49
N VAL A 207 52.77 -28.58 6.98
CA VAL A 207 51.56 -29.36 7.33
C VAL A 207 51.08 -29.05 8.76
N ASP A 208 51.99 -28.92 9.71
CA ASP A 208 51.64 -28.61 11.10
C ASP A 208 51.11 -27.18 11.29
N ALA A 209 51.61 -26.23 10.50
CA ALA A 209 51.11 -24.85 10.48
C ALA A 209 49.65 -24.77 9.98
N ARG A 210 49.29 -25.60 8.99
CA ARG A 210 47.94 -25.66 8.44
C ARG A 210 46.95 -26.33 9.40
N MET A 211 47.36 -27.35 10.16
CA MET A 211 46.49 -27.96 11.18
C MET A 211 46.19 -27.02 12.36
N SER A 212 47.13 -26.16 12.75
CA SER A 212 46.93 -25.17 13.82
C SER A 212 45.85 -24.13 13.48
N ASN A 213 45.80 -23.68 12.22
CA ASN A 213 44.78 -22.71 11.80
C ASN A 213 43.38 -23.32 11.73
N VAL A 214 43.25 -24.58 11.29
CA VAL A 214 41.94 -25.26 11.20
C VAL A 214 41.32 -25.50 12.58
N GLN A 215 42.14 -25.81 13.60
CA GLN A 215 41.63 -25.97 14.98
C GLN A 215 41.19 -24.63 15.61
N LYS A 216 41.82 -23.51 15.24
CA LYS A 216 41.42 -22.18 15.73
C LYS A 216 40.07 -21.72 15.16
N VAL A 217 39.74 -22.09 13.92
CA VAL A 217 38.43 -21.77 13.32
C VAL A 217 37.31 -22.57 14.01
N LYS A 218 37.53 -23.85 14.33
CA LYS A 218 36.56 -24.66 15.09
C LYS A 218 36.30 -24.15 16.51
N LYS A 219 37.27 -23.50 17.16
CA LYS A 219 37.11 -22.95 18.52
C LYS A 219 36.39 -21.59 18.58
N LYS A 220 36.16 -20.94 17.44
CA LYS A 220 35.52 -19.61 17.36
C LYS A 220 34.02 -19.63 17.05
N GLY A 221 33.37 -20.80 17.05
CA GLY A 221 31.91 -20.91 17.15
C GLY A 221 31.14 -20.02 16.16
N ILE A 222 31.37 -20.21 14.87
CA ILE A 222 30.45 -19.75 13.83
C ILE A 222 30.02 -20.98 13.05
N PHE A 223 29.15 -21.77 13.70
CA PHE A 223 28.04 -22.58 13.17
C PHE A 223 27.30 -23.14 14.38
#